data_AF-A0A9P8DXQ1-F1
#
_entry.id   AF-A0A9P8DXQ1-F1
#
_cell.length_a   1.000
_cell.length_b   1.000
_cell.length_c   1.000
_cell.angle_alpha   90.00
_cell.angle_beta   90.00
_cell.angle_gamma   90.00
#
_symmetry.space_group_name_H-M   'P 1'
#
loop_
_entity.id
_entity.type
_entity.pdbx_description
1 polymer ?
#
loop_
_entity_poly.entity_id
_entity_poly.type
_entity_poly.pdbx_seq_one_letter_code
_entity_poly.pdbx_strand_id
1 'polypeptide(L)'
;MELMEIYDRRIWRWWAVRDIISKSRDMIQIKSQEDDIEPSFCENVNKELLCFYSPYYTAAIKGGFSERHKDLFTLELTGTQTQLFVEWLYTGRCEYQPYKQFALDDLYALYVFADLTDIIALRRSIMTSLAKSFCRRPTPGVMGRLVSQLPSDSGLRLCLLEQVMAERMIHERRKKEVPWDWEERGYLPEDFPKTSTTNSSTVILSTEKTSAFQVLSVYVTTMSMKTERNGE
;
A
#
# COMPACT_ATOMS: atom_id res chain seq x y z
N MET A 1 -8.10 -23.10 17.88
CA MET A 1 -8.46 -23.41 16.48
C MET A 1 -8.68 -22.11 15.69
N GLU A 2 -9.45 -21.16 16.24
CA GLU A 2 -9.67 -19.80 15.69
C GLU A 2 -8.42 -19.01 15.28
N LEU A 3 -7.33 -19.08 16.05
CA LEU A 3 -6.12 -18.30 15.72
C LEU A 3 -5.49 -18.73 14.39
N MET A 4 -5.51 -20.02 14.04
CA MET A 4 -4.86 -20.51 12.82
C MET A 4 -5.62 -20.10 11.55
N GLU A 5 -6.96 -20.04 11.61
CA GLU A 5 -7.81 -19.52 10.53
C GLU A 5 -7.66 -18.00 10.36
N ILE A 6 -7.51 -17.25 11.46
CA ILE A 6 -7.27 -15.80 11.44
C ILE A 6 -5.90 -15.46 10.82
N TYR A 7 -4.88 -16.29 11.02
CA TYR A 7 -3.56 -16.08 10.40
C TYR A 7 -3.57 -16.40 8.90
N ASP A 8 -4.40 -17.35 8.46
CA ASP A 8 -4.40 -17.82 7.07
C ASP A 8 -4.96 -16.76 6.11
N ARG A 9 -6.02 -16.04 6.49
CA ARG A 9 -6.61 -14.96 5.67
C ARG A 9 -5.74 -13.71 5.50
N ARG A 10 -4.65 -13.56 6.29
CA ARG A 10 -3.77 -12.39 6.23
C ARG A 10 -2.65 -12.51 5.20
N ILE A 11 -2.56 -13.64 4.51
CA ILE A 11 -1.56 -13.92 3.49
C ILE A 11 -2.27 -14.58 2.32
N TRP A 12 -2.06 -14.08 1.10
CA TRP A 12 -2.61 -14.74 -0.06
C TRP A 12 -1.90 -16.08 -0.31
N ARG A 13 -2.67 -17.16 -0.47
CA ARG A 13 -2.15 -18.52 -0.71
C ARG A 13 -2.96 -19.22 -1.79
N TRP A 14 -2.27 -19.74 -2.81
CA TRP A 14 -2.92 -20.36 -3.97
C TRP A 14 -3.80 -21.56 -3.60
N TRP A 15 -3.41 -22.34 -2.59
CA TRP A 15 -4.20 -23.49 -2.16
C TRP A 15 -5.49 -23.09 -1.45
N ALA A 16 -5.49 -22.00 -0.69
CA ALA A 16 -6.71 -21.47 -0.06
C ALA A 16 -7.71 -21.03 -1.14
N VAL A 17 -7.23 -20.32 -2.16
CA VAL A 17 -8.05 -19.93 -3.32
C VAL A 17 -8.63 -21.16 -4.03
N ARG A 18 -7.79 -22.17 -4.31
CA ARG A 18 -8.23 -23.40 -4.98
C ARG A 18 -9.28 -24.16 -4.15
N ASP A 19 -9.06 -24.27 -2.84
CA ASP A 19 -9.96 -24.96 -1.92
C ASP A 19 -11.32 -24.27 -1.87
N ILE A 20 -11.36 -22.94 -1.70
CA ILE A 20 -12.60 -22.15 -1.65
C ILE A 20 -13.39 -22.27 -2.95
N ILE A 21 -12.74 -22.06 -4.10
CA ILE A 21 -13.39 -22.15 -5.42
C ILE A 21 -13.91 -23.56 -5.69
N SER A 22 -13.24 -24.60 -5.18
CA SER A 22 -13.72 -25.98 -5.33
C SER A 22 -14.97 -26.28 -4.49
N LYS A 23 -15.15 -25.58 -3.37
CA LYS A 23 -16.24 -25.82 -2.39
C LYS A 23 -17.46 -24.95 -2.63
N SER A 24 -17.31 -23.75 -3.19
CA SER A 24 -18.40 -22.82 -3.44
C SER A 24 -18.38 -22.30 -4.87
N ARG A 25 -19.55 -22.30 -5.51
CA ARG A 25 -19.78 -21.70 -6.84
C ARG A 25 -20.62 -20.43 -6.78
N ASP A 26 -20.89 -19.93 -5.58
CA ASP A 26 -21.72 -18.75 -5.41
C ASP A 26 -20.94 -17.50 -5.85
N MET A 27 -21.48 -16.81 -6.85
CA MET A 27 -20.85 -15.65 -7.47
C MET A 27 -21.60 -14.38 -7.10
N ILE A 28 -20.88 -13.27 -7.06
CA ILE A 28 -21.41 -11.92 -6.96
C ILE A 28 -20.74 -11.05 -7.99
N GLN A 29 -21.50 -10.11 -8.56
CA GLN A 29 -20.94 -9.16 -9.51
C GLN A 29 -20.23 -8.04 -8.73
N ILE A 30 -19.05 -7.67 -9.19
CA ILE A 30 -18.38 -6.44 -8.74
C ILE A 30 -18.22 -5.52 -9.95
N LYS A 31 -18.54 -4.25 -9.76
CA LYS A 31 -18.45 -3.22 -10.80
C LYS A 31 -17.61 -2.06 -10.28
N SER A 32 -16.77 -1.48 -11.14
CA SER A 32 -16.09 -0.23 -10.83
C SER A 32 -17.09 0.93 -10.72
N GLN A 33 -16.65 2.02 -10.12
CA GLN A 33 -17.40 3.26 -10.18
C GLN A 33 -17.48 3.74 -11.62
N GLU A 34 -18.57 4.46 -11.94
CA GLU A 34 -18.70 5.11 -13.24
C GLU A 34 -17.73 6.30 -13.28
N ASP A 35 -16.92 6.32 -14.33
CA ASP A 35 -15.93 7.36 -14.60
C ASP A 35 -16.13 7.80 -16.05
N ASP A 36 -16.17 9.12 -16.30
CA ASP A 36 -16.33 9.67 -17.64
C ASP A 36 -15.09 9.41 -18.53
N ILE A 37 -13.95 9.09 -17.91
CA ILE A 37 -12.65 8.94 -18.57
C ILE A 37 -12.38 7.47 -18.90
N GLU A 38 -12.65 6.56 -17.96
CA GLU A 38 -12.31 5.14 -18.07
C GLU A 38 -13.57 4.26 -18.16
N PRO A 39 -13.63 3.28 -19.10
CA PRO A 39 -14.76 2.36 -19.15
C PRO A 39 -14.93 1.59 -17.84
N SER A 40 -16.19 1.44 -17.41
CA SER A 40 -16.48 0.68 -16.21
C SER A 40 -16.08 -0.78 -16.36
N PHE A 41 -15.36 -1.32 -15.38
CA PHE A 41 -15.03 -2.74 -15.29
C PHE A 41 -16.13 -3.48 -14.52
N CYS A 42 -16.50 -4.68 -14.95
CA CYS A 42 -17.55 -5.46 -14.30
C CYS A 42 -17.28 -6.96 -14.46
N GLU A 43 -17.17 -7.68 -13.34
CA GLU A 43 -16.82 -9.10 -13.35
C GLU A 43 -17.56 -9.86 -12.24
N ASN A 44 -17.79 -11.16 -12.46
CA ASN A 44 -18.32 -12.06 -11.43
C ASN A 44 -17.18 -12.65 -10.60
N VAL A 45 -17.28 -12.52 -9.28
CA VAL A 45 -16.31 -13.06 -8.32
C VAL A 45 -16.95 -13.97 -7.29
N ASN A 46 -16.17 -14.89 -6.73
CA ASN A 46 -16.67 -15.87 -5.76
C ASN A 46 -16.97 -15.21 -4.40
N LYS A 47 -18.20 -15.37 -3.90
CA LYS A 47 -18.66 -14.76 -2.63
C LYS A 47 -17.82 -15.23 -1.45
N GLU A 48 -17.55 -16.53 -1.36
CA GLU A 48 -16.76 -17.11 -0.27
C GLU A 48 -15.31 -16.63 -0.29
N LEU A 49 -14.74 -16.44 -1.48
CA LEU A 49 -13.39 -15.92 -1.65
C LEU A 49 -13.27 -14.47 -1.18
N LEU A 50 -14.25 -13.62 -1.52
CA LEU A 50 -14.33 -12.25 -1.00
C LEU A 50 -14.46 -12.24 0.53
N CYS A 51 -15.38 -13.05 1.07
CA CYS A 51 -15.60 -13.14 2.52
C CYS A 51 -14.34 -13.63 3.25
N PHE A 52 -13.63 -14.62 2.69
CA PHE A 52 -12.43 -15.18 3.29
C PHE A 52 -11.35 -14.11 3.54
N TYR A 53 -11.12 -13.23 2.56
CA TYR A 53 -10.10 -12.18 2.66
C TYR A 53 -10.58 -10.88 3.32
N SER A 54 -11.90 -10.69 3.47
CA SER A 54 -12.48 -9.44 3.97
C SER A 54 -13.58 -9.69 5.00
N PRO A 55 -13.34 -9.31 6.27
CA PRO A 55 -14.39 -9.25 7.29
C PRO A 55 -15.53 -8.29 6.90
N TYR A 56 -15.21 -7.22 6.16
CA TYR A 56 -16.21 -6.30 5.62
C TYR A 56 -17.20 -7.01 4.69
N TYR A 57 -16.71 -7.75 3.68
CA TYR A 57 -17.61 -8.48 2.78
C TYR A 57 -18.30 -9.66 3.47
N THR A 58 -17.66 -10.27 4.48
CA THR A 58 -18.34 -11.25 5.34
C THR A 58 -19.56 -10.63 6.02
N ALA A 59 -19.41 -9.45 6.61
CA ALA A 59 -20.51 -8.73 7.24
C ALA A 59 -21.57 -8.31 6.20
N ALA A 60 -21.16 -7.78 5.04
CA ALA A 60 -22.09 -7.32 4.00
C ALA A 60 -22.91 -8.45 3.37
N ILE A 61 -22.28 -9.60 3.07
CA ILE A 61 -22.91 -10.72 2.36
C ILE A 61 -23.64 -11.66 3.32
N LYS A 62 -23.03 -11.96 4.48
CA LYS A 62 -23.54 -12.98 5.42
C LYS A 62 -24.21 -12.38 6.66
N GLY A 63 -24.04 -11.09 6.90
CA GLY A 63 -24.67 -10.38 8.02
C GLY A 63 -26.13 -10.03 7.76
N GLY A 64 -26.67 -9.17 8.65
CA GLY A 64 -28.07 -8.72 8.58
C GLY A 64 -28.30 -7.46 7.74
N PHE A 65 -27.31 -7.04 6.94
CA PHE A 65 -27.37 -5.81 6.17
C PHE A 65 -28.18 -5.98 4.87
N SER A 66 -28.66 -4.86 4.32
CA SER A 66 -29.45 -4.85 3.07
C SER A 66 -28.67 -5.41 1.86
N GLU A 67 -27.35 -5.31 1.94
CA GLU A 67 -26.34 -5.81 1.02
C GLU A 67 -26.42 -7.32 0.82
N ARG A 68 -26.97 -8.07 1.78
CA ARG A 68 -27.17 -9.53 1.68
C ARG A 68 -28.03 -9.92 0.48
N HIS A 69 -28.94 -9.05 0.06
CA HIS A 69 -29.84 -9.28 -1.06
C HIS A 69 -29.34 -8.70 -2.37
N LYS A 70 -28.14 -8.08 -2.38
CA LYS A 70 -27.54 -7.52 -3.58
C LYS A 70 -26.71 -8.59 -4.28
N ASP A 71 -26.90 -8.70 -5.59
CA ASP A 71 -26.05 -9.52 -6.47
C ASP A 71 -24.93 -8.71 -7.11
N LEU A 72 -24.80 -7.43 -6.73
CA LEU A 72 -23.83 -6.48 -7.26
C LEU A 72 -23.26 -5.59 -6.15
N PHE A 73 -21.94 -5.46 -6.12
CA PHE A 73 -21.22 -4.41 -5.39
C PHE A 73 -20.56 -3.44 -6.36
N THR A 74 -20.89 -2.16 -6.25
CA THR A 74 -20.12 -1.09 -6.87
C THR A 74 -18.96 -0.73 -5.94
N LEU A 75 -17.73 -0.75 -6.48
CA LEU A 75 -16.51 -0.39 -5.75
C LEU A 75 -16.14 1.05 -6.08
N GLU A 76 -15.74 1.82 -5.08
CA GLU A 76 -15.17 3.17 -5.23
C GLU A 76 -13.73 3.07 -5.77
N LEU A 77 -13.58 2.48 -6.96
CA LEU A 77 -12.36 2.21 -7.70
C LEU A 77 -12.63 2.43 -9.18
N THR A 78 -11.61 2.84 -9.93
CA THR A 78 -11.72 2.93 -11.40
C THR A 78 -11.77 1.54 -12.04
N GLY A 79 -11.98 1.49 -13.36
CA GLY A 79 -11.99 0.23 -14.13
C GLY A 79 -10.70 -0.56 -13.97
N THR A 80 -9.55 0.08 -14.20
CA THR A 80 -8.22 -0.53 -14.05
C THR A 80 -7.98 -1.00 -12.61
N GLN A 81 -8.32 -0.19 -11.60
CA GLN A 81 -8.11 -0.54 -10.20
C GLN A 81 -8.98 -1.73 -9.76
N THR A 82 -10.23 -1.77 -10.24
CA THR A 82 -11.13 -2.90 -10.00
C THR A 82 -10.61 -4.17 -10.66
N GLN A 83 -10.11 -4.08 -11.88
CA GLN A 83 -9.48 -5.22 -12.56
C GLN A 83 -8.27 -5.74 -11.78
N LEU A 84 -7.40 -4.86 -11.29
CA LEU A 84 -6.25 -5.24 -10.47
C LEU A 84 -6.67 -5.94 -9.17
N PHE A 85 -7.77 -5.49 -8.55
CA PHE A 85 -8.33 -6.16 -7.38
C PHE A 85 -8.77 -7.59 -7.70
N VAL A 86 -9.50 -7.80 -8.81
CA VAL A 86 -9.96 -9.13 -9.24
C VAL A 86 -8.78 -10.03 -9.56
N GLU A 87 -7.81 -9.52 -10.31
CA GLU A 87 -6.61 -10.28 -10.66
C GLU A 87 -5.85 -10.72 -9.40
N TRP A 88 -5.64 -9.81 -8.45
CA TRP A 88 -5.03 -10.15 -7.17
C TRP A 88 -5.84 -11.20 -6.41
N LEU A 89 -7.17 -11.09 -6.38
CA LEU A 89 -8.03 -12.02 -5.63
C LEU A 89 -7.79 -13.47 -6.08
N TYR A 90 -7.66 -13.69 -7.38
CA TYR A 90 -7.48 -15.03 -7.96
C TYR A 90 -6.04 -15.49 -8.13
N THR A 91 -5.08 -14.57 -8.27
CA THR A 91 -3.68 -14.92 -8.62
C THR A 91 -2.67 -14.56 -7.52
N GLY A 92 -3.05 -13.69 -6.59
CA GLY A 92 -2.18 -13.13 -5.55
C GLY A 92 -1.20 -12.09 -6.05
N ARG A 93 -1.25 -11.77 -7.35
CA ARG A 93 -0.33 -10.84 -8.00
C ARG A 93 -0.98 -9.47 -8.09
N CYS A 94 -0.22 -8.46 -7.66
CA CYS A 94 -0.50 -7.05 -7.95
C CYS A 94 0.47 -6.53 -9.02
N GLU A 95 1.08 -7.45 -9.80
CA GLU A 95 2.18 -7.12 -10.69
C GLU A 95 1.64 -6.52 -11.98
N TYR A 96 1.82 -5.21 -12.00
CA TYR A 96 1.64 -4.30 -13.09
C TYR A 96 2.42 -4.67 -14.36
N GLN A 97 1.80 -4.41 -15.52
CA GLN A 97 2.47 -4.46 -16.81
C GLN A 97 3.43 -3.27 -16.97
N PRO A 98 4.74 -3.49 -17.16
CA PRO A 98 5.80 -2.46 -17.06
C PRO A 98 5.73 -1.30 -18.07
N TYR A 99 4.78 -1.32 -19.01
CA TYR A 99 4.66 -0.34 -20.10
C TYR A 99 3.70 0.81 -19.81
N LYS A 100 2.86 0.71 -18.78
CA LYS A 100 2.03 1.84 -18.38
C LYS A 100 2.87 2.71 -17.40
N GLN A 101 2.64 4.02 -17.33
CA GLN A 101 3.34 4.91 -16.38
C GLN A 101 2.56 5.10 -15.06
N PHE A 102 1.25 4.82 -15.09
CA PHE A 102 0.25 5.13 -14.05
C PHE A 102 0.08 4.05 -12.96
N ALA A 103 1.02 3.10 -12.86
CA ALA A 103 0.92 1.89 -12.02
C ALA A 103 0.71 2.17 -10.55
N LEU A 104 1.45 3.17 -10.09
CA LEU A 104 1.71 3.34 -8.67
C LEU A 104 0.53 4.04 -8.03
N ASP A 105 -0.08 4.98 -8.73
CA ASP A 105 -1.31 5.64 -8.30
C ASP A 105 -2.46 4.62 -8.16
N ASP A 106 -2.55 3.67 -9.09
CA ASP A 106 -3.52 2.55 -8.98
C ASP A 106 -3.22 1.65 -7.78
N LEU A 107 -1.95 1.33 -7.51
CA LEU A 107 -1.57 0.56 -6.32
C LEU A 107 -1.85 1.32 -5.02
N TYR A 108 -1.68 2.64 -5.00
CA TYR A 108 -2.00 3.48 -3.86
C TYR A 108 -3.51 3.55 -3.60
N ALA A 109 -4.32 3.77 -4.64
CA ALA A 109 -5.77 3.73 -4.54
C ALA A 109 -6.26 2.35 -4.06
N LEU A 110 -5.69 1.28 -4.63
CA LEU A 110 -6.01 -0.09 -4.23
C LEU A 110 -5.59 -0.38 -2.78
N TYR A 111 -4.51 0.24 -2.28
CA TYR A 111 -4.13 0.12 -0.86
C TYR A 111 -5.17 0.77 0.05
N VAL A 112 -5.63 1.98 -0.27
CA VAL A 112 -6.68 2.67 0.49
C VAL A 112 -7.95 1.83 0.50
N PHE A 113 -8.38 1.32 -0.65
CA PHE A 113 -9.51 0.40 -0.75
C PHE A 113 -9.33 -0.85 0.12
N ALA A 114 -8.14 -1.46 0.10
CA ALA A 114 -7.82 -2.64 0.92
C ALA A 114 -7.84 -2.34 2.42
N ASP A 115 -7.48 -1.12 2.81
CA ASP A 115 -7.56 -0.66 4.21
C ASP A 115 -9.04 -0.50 4.63
N LEU A 116 -9.83 0.19 3.80
CA LEU A 116 -11.27 0.42 4.03
C LEU A 116 -12.09 -0.87 4.10
N THR A 117 -11.74 -1.87 3.27
CA THR A 117 -12.44 -3.16 3.21
C THR A 117 -11.79 -4.25 4.08
N ASP A 118 -10.82 -3.88 4.92
CA ASP A 118 -10.05 -4.76 5.82
C ASP A 118 -9.47 -6.02 5.15
N ILE A 119 -8.82 -5.83 4.00
CA ILE A 119 -8.14 -6.88 3.24
C ILE A 119 -6.63 -6.82 3.53
N ILE A 120 -6.23 -7.37 4.69
CA ILE A 120 -4.83 -7.36 5.16
C ILE A 120 -3.88 -8.02 4.16
N ALA A 121 -4.30 -9.13 3.52
CA ALA A 121 -3.47 -9.84 2.55
C ALA A 121 -3.14 -8.95 1.34
N LEU A 122 -4.10 -8.16 0.87
CA LEU A 122 -3.91 -7.24 -0.26
C LEU A 122 -2.98 -6.09 0.12
N ARG A 123 -3.18 -5.46 1.29
CA ARG A 123 -2.25 -4.43 1.81
C ARG A 123 -0.80 -4.92 1.80
N ARG A 124 -0.56 -6.16 2.23
CA ARG A 124 0.77 -6.77 2.25
C ARG A 124 1.32 -7.08 0.85
N SER A 125 0.48 -7.60 -0.05
CA SER A 125 0.87 -7.82 -1.45
C SER A 125 1.29 -6.51 -2.12
N ILE A 126 0.53 -5.42 -1.90
CA ILE A 126 0.85 -4.10 -2.43
C ILE A 126 2.15 -3.55 -1.82
N MET A 127 2.32 -3.59 -0.50
CA MET A 127 3.57 -3.14 0.15
C MET A 127 4.79 -3.92 -0.36
N THR A 128 4.64 -5.23 -0.59
CA THR A 128 5.70 -6.06 -1.17
C THR A 128 6.01 -5.64 -2.61
N SER A 129 4.98 -5.33 -3.40
CA SER A 129 5.15 -4.83 -4.78
C SER A 129 5.88 -3.49 -4.80
N LEU A 130 5.43 -2.53 -3.99
CA LEU A 130 6.05 -1.21 -3.85
C LEU A 130 7.53 -1.30 -3.43
N ALA A 131 7.84 -2.16 -2.47
CA ALA A 131 9.22 -2.39 -2.02
C ALA A 131 10.14 -2.93 -3.13
N LYS A 132 9.63 -3.78 -4.03
CA LYS A 132 10.38 -4.29 -5.19
C LYS A 132 10.61 -3.23 -6.26
N SER A 133 9.67 -2.30 -6.44
CA SER A 133 9.70 -1.29 -7.51
C SER A 133 10.64 -0.10 -7.25
N PHE A 134 11.48 -0.16 -6.21
CA PHE A 134 12.31 0.98 -5.74
C PHE A 134 11.48 2.28 -5.60
N CYS A 135 10.23 2.16 -5.11
CA CYS A 135 9.22 3.21 -4.95
C CYS A 135 9.51 4.51 -5.71
N ARG A 136 9.00 4.66 -6.94
CA ARG A 136 8.86 6.02 -7.46
C ARG A 136 7.85 6.76 -6.58
N ARG A 137 8.18 8.03 -6.28
CA ARG A 137 7.37 8.89 -5.43
C ARG A 137 5.94 8.97 -5.98
N PRO A 138 4.90 8.88 -5.13
CA PRO A 138 3.59 9.38 -5.52
C PRO A 138 3.70 10.83 -6.00
N THR A 139 2.83 11.23 -6.92
CA THR A 139 2.71 12.65 -7.26
C THR A 139 2.27 13.45 -6.03
N PRO A 140 2.65 14.74 -5.89
CA PRO A 140 2.29 15.53 -4.71
C PRO A 140 0.79 15.52 -4.38
N GLY A 141 -0.07 15.56 -5.41
CA GLY A 141 -1.52 15.47 -5.23
C GLY A 141 -1.99 14.11 -4.69
N VAL A 142 -1.42 13.00 -5.17
CA VAL A 142 -1.70 11.66 -4.62
C VAL A 142 -1.19 11.55 -3.19
N MET A 143 -0.03 12.13 -2.93
CA MET A 143 0.61 12.07 -1.63
C MET A 143 -0.22 12.76 -0.53
N GLY A 144 -0.68 13.99 -0.78
CA GLY A 144 -1.56 14.70 0.16
C GLY A 144 -2.89 13.97 0.40
N ARG A 145 -3.43 13.28 -0.61
CA ARG A 145 -4.61 12.42 -0.42
C ARG A 145 -4.31 11.22 0.47
N LEU A 146 -3.17 10.54 0.27
CA LEU A 146 -2.80 9.37 1.08
C LEU A 146 -2.61 9.73 2.55
N VAL A 147 -1.99 10.86 2.84
CA VAL A 147 -1.77 11.33 4.22
C VAL A 147 -3.07 11.72 4.91
N SER A 148 -4.02 12.31 4.18
CA SER A 148 -5.32 12.69 4.75
C SER A 148 -6.27 11.51 4.94
N GLN A 149 -6.23 10.51 4.05
CA GLN A 149 -7.15 9.37 4.10
C GLN A 149 -6.66 8.23 5.00
N LEU A 150 -5.35 8.02 5.13
CA LEU A 150 -4.81 6.90 5.88
C LEU A 150 -4.60 7.24 7.37
N PRO A 151 -4.93 6.32 8.29
CA PRO A 151 -4.60 6.43 9.71
C PRO A 151 -3.10 6.65 9.95
N SER A 152 -2.76 7.28 11.08
CA SER A 152 -1.38 7.61 11.46
C SER A 152 -0.48 6.38 11.67
N ASP A 153 -1.06 5.23 11.99
CA ASP A 153 -0.38 3.94 12.16
C ASP A 153 -0.38 3.07 10.87
N SER A 154 -0.91 3.60 9.76
CA SER A 154 -0.91 2.90 8.48
C SER A 154 0.53 2.64 8.00
N GLY A 155 0.83 1.39 7.69
CA GLY A 155 2.16 0.98 7.21
C GLY A 155 2.60 1.70 5.93
N LEU A 156 1.68 1.95 5.00
CA LEU A 156 1.98 2.74 3.80
C LEU A 156 2.28 4.19 4.14
N ARG A 157 1.48 4.83 5.01
CA ARG A 157 1.70 6.22 5.45
C ARG A 157 3.07 6.36 6.09
N LEU A 158 3.41 5.48 7.04
CA LEU A 158 4.72 5.50 7.72
C LEU A 158 5.87 5.29 6.73
N CYS A 159 5.76 4.32 5.82
CA CYS A 159 6.77 4.07 4.80
C CYS A 159 7.01 5.29 3.89
N LEU A 160 5.95 5.97 3.45
CA LEU A 160 6.07 7.16 2.61
C LEU A 160 6.69 8.34 3.39
N LEU A 161 6.32 8.54 4.65
CA LEU A 161 6.91 9.58 5.50
C LEU A 161 8.40 9.33 5.76
N GLU A 162 8.80 8.08 6.00
CA GLU A 162 10.20 7.69 6.15
C GLU A 162 11.02 7.97 4.89
N GLN A 163 10.47 7.69 3.70
CA GLN A 163 11.13 8.00 2.43
C GLN A 163 11.40 9.50 2.26
N VAL A 164 10.42 10.35 2.59
CA VAL A 164 10.55 11.81 2.51
C VAL A 164 11.63 12.31 3.47
N MET A 165 11.64 11.79 4.69
CA MET A 165 12.64 12.14 5.69
C MET A 165 14.05 11.76 5.22
N ALA A 166 14.22 10.56 4.66
CA ALA A 166 15.49 10.13 4.09
C ALA A 166 15.97 11.06 2.97
N GLU A 167 15.08 11.46 2.07
CA GLU A 167 15.42 12.41 1.01
C GLU A 167 15.78 13.80 1.53
N ARG A 168 15.05 14.29 2.53
CA ARG A 168 15.35 15.57 3.19
C ARG A 168 16.75 15.52 3.79
N MET A 169 17.10 14.46 4.51
CA MET A 169 18.44 14.28 5.07
C MET A 169 19.52 14.26 3.98
N ILE A 170 19.26 13.64 2.83
CA ILE A 170 20.17 13.66 1.68
C ILE A 170 20.30 15.09 1.10
N HIS A 171 19.19 15.81 1.00
CA HIS A 171 19.16 17.18 0.50
C HIS A 171 19.98 18.13 1.38
N GLU A 172 19.76 18.07 2.71
CA GLU A 172 20.50 18.86 3.70
C GLU A 172 22.00 18.55 3.67
N ARG A 173 22.38 17.26 3.59
CA ARG A 173 23.79 16.86 3.46
C ARG A 173 24.46 17.38 2.20
N ARG A 174 23.71 17.54 1.10
CA ARG A 174 24.22 18.06 -0.17
C ARG A 174 24.42 19.57 -0.17
N LYS A 175 24.14 20.28 0.94
CA LYS A 175 24.28 21.74 1.09
C LYS A 175 23.70 22.53 -0.09
N LYS A 176 22.58 22.07 -0.65
CA LYS A 176 21.88 22.82 -1.70
C LYS A 176 21.38 24.13 -1.08
N GLU A 177 21.64 25.25 -1.76
CA GLU A 177 21.24 26.58 -1.30
C GLU A 177 19.71 26.77 -1.27
N VAL A 178 18.98 25.96 -2.05
CA VAL A 178 17.52 26.00 -2.12
C VAL A 178 16.92 25.36 -0.87
N PRO A 179 16.07 26.06 -0.09
CA PRO A 179 15.37 25.48 1.04
C PRO A 179 14.50 24.28 0.66
N TRP A 180 14.32 23.34 1.59
CA TRP A 180 13.40 22.21 1.38
C TRP A 180 11.95 22.71 1.32
N ASP A 181 11.31 22.56 0.18
CA ASP A 181 9.90 22.89 -0.03
C ASP A 181 9.00 21.70 0.33
N TRP A 182 8.12 21.89 1.31
CA TRP A 182 7.17 20.88 1.78
C TRP A 182 5.91 20.81 0.90
N GLU A 183 5.44 21.96 0.43
CA GLU A 183 4.20 22.08 -0.35
C GLU A 183 4.38 21.47 -1.74
N GLU A 184 5.53 21.69 -2.39
CA GLU A 184 5.87 21.07 -3.67
C GLU A 184 5.88 19.53 -3.57
N ARG A 185 6.15 18.98 -2.39
CA ARG A 185 6.20 17.53 -2.16
C ARG A 185 4.87 16.92 -1.77
N GLY A 186 3.84 17.73 -1.51
CA GLY A 186 2.50 17.28 -1.14
C GLY A 186 2.34 16.90 0.33
N TYR A 187 3.08 17.57 1.24
CA TYR A 187 3.00 17.35 2.69
C TYR A 187 2.91 18.67 3.45
N LEU A 188 2.41 18.61 4.68
CA LEU A 188 2.61 19.62 5.70
C LEU A 188 3.57 19.10 6.79
N PRO A 189 4.43 19.93 7.40
CA PRO A 189 5.30 19.53 8.51
C PRO A 189 4.56 18.87 9.69
N GLU A 190 3.26 19.17 9.81
CA GLU A 190 2.34 18.70 10.85
C GLU A 190 1.90 17.23 10.66
N ASP A 191 2.05 16.69 9.46
CA ASP A 191 1.66 15.32 9.11
C ASP A 191 2.59 14.25 9.71
N PHE A 192 3.73 14.69 10.25
CA PHE A 192 4.76 13.85 10.85
C PHE A 192 4.49 13.60 12.34
N PRO A 193 4.83 12.40 12.85
CA PRO A 193 4.79 12.15 14.29
C PRO A 193 5.69 13.17 15.01
N LYS A 194 5.17 13.81 16.06
CA LYS A 194 5.88 14.84 16.86
C LYS A 194 7.21 14.37 17.48
N THR A 195 7.57 13.10 17.33
CA THR A 195 8.78 12.48 17.89
C THR A 195 10.01 12.62 17.00
N SER A 196 9.92 13.11 15.77
CA SER A 196 11.11 13.43 14.96
C SER A 196 11.50 14.91 15.10
N THR A 197 12.04 15.24 16.28
CA THR A 197 12.91 16.39 16.59
C THR A 197 12.79 17.62 15.69
N THR A 198 11.90 18.53 16.08
CA THR A 198 12.31 19.94 16.17
C THR A 198 13.36 20.00 17.27
N ASN A 199 14.62 20.21 16.91
CA ASN A 199 15.62 20.87 17.75
C ASN A 199 16.77 21.28 16.84
N SER A 200 16.67 22.50 16.30
CA SER A 200 17.88 23.28 16.09
C SER A 200 18.56 23.42 17.44
N SER A 201 19.84 23.04 17.47
CA SER A 201 20.84 23.30 18.50
C SER A 201 20.89 22.32 19.70
N THR A 202 22.06 21.67 19.75
CA THR A 202 22.79 21.15 20.94
C THR A 202 22.77 19.63 21.17
N VAL A 203 23.96 19.07 20.97
CA VAL A 203 24.48 17.73 21.27
C VAL A 203 24.10 17.21 22.66
N ILE A 204 23.69 15.94 22.80
CA ILE A 204 24.25 14.93 23.75
C ILE A 204 24.05 13.51 23.18
N LEU A 205 25.14 12.73 23.15
CA LEU A 205 25.17 11.29 22.93
C LEU A 205 24.43 10.54 24.05
N SER A 206 23.47 9.66 23.72
CA SER A 206 23.27 8.46 24.53
C SER A 206 22.77 7.28 23.69
N THR A 207 23.44 6.18 23.91
CA THR A 207 23.41 4.87 23.26
C THR A 207 22.12 4.07 23.47
N GLU A 208 21.96 3.07 22.60
CA GLU A 208 21.13 1.87 22.74
C GLU A 208 19.62 1.99 22.49
N LYS A 209 19.23 1.69 21.24
CA LYS A 209 18.29 0.59 20.94
C LYS A 209 18.42 0.20 19.46
N THR A 210 18.80 -1.05 19.25
CA THR A 210 18.97 -1.70 17.95
C THR A 210 17.64 -1.71 17.20
N SER A 211 17.46 -0.75 16.29
CA SER A 211 16.32 -0.63 15.38
C SER A 211 16.83 -0.72 13.94
N ALA A 212 15.95 -1.07 13.00
CA ALA A 212 16.20 -1.42 11.60
C ALA A 212 17.11 -0.46 10.79
N PHE A 213 17.44 0.71 11.34
CA PHE A 213 18.45 1.65 10.89
C PHE A 213 19.84 1.05 10.61
N GLN A 214 20.29 0.02 11.34
CA GLN A 214 21.60 -0.59 11.06
C GLN A 214 21.63 -1.35 9.72
N VAL A 215 20.51 -1.95 9.30
CA VAL A 215 20.46 -2.72 8.05
C VAL A 215 20.55 -1.79 6.83
N LEU A 216 19.89 -0.64 6.87
CA LEU A 216 19.97 0.37 5.81
C LEU A 216 21.31 1.10 5.79
N SER A 217 21.91 1.37 6.96
CA SER A 217 23.24 1.97 7.06
C SER A 217 24.33 1.08 6.43
N VAL A 218 24.32 -0.22 6.69
CA VAL A 218 25.32 -1.16 6.15
C VAL A 218 25.20 -1.31 4.62
N TYR A 219 23.98 -1.25 4.08
CA TYR A 219 23.75 -1.34 2.63
C TYR A 219 24.20 -0.07 1.87
N VAL A 220 24.03 1.11 2.46
CA VAL A 220 24.46 2.38 1.84
C VAL A 220 26.00 2.50 1.86
N THR A 221 26.66 2.08 2.94
CA THR A 221 28.13 2.09 3.02
C THR A 221 28.78 1.10 2.05
N THR A 222 28.18 -0.09 1.86
CA THR A 222 28.72 -1.09 0.91
C THR A 222 28.52 -0.72 -0.55
N MET A 223 27.49 0.06 -0.89
CA MET A 223 27.31 0.64 -2.23
C MET A 223 28.34 1.76 -2.51
N SER A 224 28.61 2.63 -1.53
CA SER A 224 29.58 3.73 -1.69
C SER A 224 31.02 3.23 -1.90
N MET A 225 31.42 2.14 -1.21
CA MET A 225 32.76 1.54 -1.37
C MET A 225 32.94 0.72 -2.65
N LYS A 226 31.86 0.37 -3.35
CA LYS A 226 31.92 -0.31 -4.65
C LYS A 226 32.08 0.68 -5.82
N THR A 227 31.60 1.91 -5.65
CA THR A 227 31.79 3.00 -6.62
C THR A 227 33.18 3.64 -6.57
N GLU A 228 33.88 3.57 -5.43
CA GLU A 228 35.26 4.12 -5.32
C GLU A 228 36.35 3.15 -5.81
N ARG A 229 36.05 1.86 -6.04
CA ARG A 229 37.05 0.86 -6.46
C ARG A 229 37.12 0.58 -7.97
N ASN A 230 36.28 1.23 -8.77
CA ASN A 230 36.25 1.09 -10.24
C ASN A 230 36.72 2.38 -10.95
N GLY A 231 37.45 3.23 -10.25
CA GLY A 231 38.01 4.48 -10.76
C GLY A 231 39.51 4.59 -10.47
N GLU A 232 40.27 3.56 -10.83
CA GLU A 232 41.72 3.63 -11.10
C GLU A 232 42.03 2.85 -12.38
#